data_AF-A0A9P0JK72-F1
#
_entry.id   AF-A0A9P0JK72-F1
#
_cell.length_a   1.000
_cell.length_b   1.000
_cell.length_c   1.000
_cell.angle_alpha   90.00
_cell.angle_beta   90.00
_cell.angle_gamma   90.00
#
_symmetry.space_group_name_H-M   'P 1'
#
loop_
_entity.id
_entity.type
_entity.pdbx_description
1 polymer ?
#
loop_
_entity_poly.entity_id
_entity_poly.type
_entity_poly.pdbx_seq_one_letter_code
_entity_poly.pdbx_strand_id
1 'polypeptide(L)'
;MSELLKVGRRVEVSGKGVQGIIAYIGKTNFAQGSWIGIILDEPKGKNNGTVGGHEYFKCDENYGTFVKEQHVVPLDDNGKPIEKAAKEPPPSKIARSRQSMPGTKPKPTTSRMSLASSRQSLVGSRQSLSGSRQSLSGSRSHLASPSIEKLNVEQPEAAPSVLKRASFVETGFVETLKPQFTPGQSLTTPTPITSVEEKISNLQLQQELENRSQQIKDLSEKLETLKLKRQDDKEKLKDYDKLKIQLEQLIEFKSKIMSTQASLQRDIQKAKQEAKEAIEAKEAHAEEVADLAEAVEMATLDREMAEEKAESLQLELEMCKEKLEEVTLDLEILKAEMQEKGEIAYTSIV
;
A
#
# COMPACT_ATOMS: atom_id res chain seq x y z
N MET A 1 2.02 17.89 -17.91
CA MET A 1 0.63 17.37 -17.89
C MET A 1 0.11 17.48 -19.30
N SER A 2 -0.43 16.40 -19.88
CA SER A 2 -0.98 16.45 -21.24
C SER A 2 -2.11 17.47 -21.34
N GLU A 3 -2.20 18.20 -22.44
CA GLU A 3 -3.22 19.24 -22.68
C GLU A 3 -4.68 18.73 -22.58
N LEU A 4 -4.83 17.40 -22.64
CA LEU A 4 -6.07 16.64 -22.52
C LEU A 4 -6.55 16.42 -21.08
N LEU A 5 -5.71 16.64 -20.06
CA LEU A 5 -6.04 16.46 -18.65
C LEU A 5 -5.69 17.72 -17.86
N LYS A 6 -6.59 18.71 -17.97
CA LYS A 6 -6.54 19.98 -17.23
C LYS A 6 -7.89 20.27 -16.59
N VAL A 7 -7.88 21.07 -15.53
CA VAL A 7 -9.11 21.58 -14.89
C VAL A 7 -9.99 22.27 -15.95
N GLY A 8 -11.29 22.00 -15.90
CA GLY A 8 -12.29 22.48 -16.84
C GLY A 8 -12.55 21.56 -18.05
N ARG A 9 -11.79 20.47 -18.24
CA ARG A 9 -12.04 19.52 -19.34
C ARG A 9 -13.13 18.50 -19.02
N ARG A 10 -13.89 18.13 -20.05
CA ARG A 10 -14.87 17.04 -20.04
C ARG A 10 -14.15 15.70 -20.06
N VAL A 11 -14.57 14.80 -19.18
CA VAL A 11 -13.99 13.48 -19.02
C VAL A 11 -15.06 12.46 -18.67
N GLU A 12 -14.76 11.20 -18.96
CA GLU A 12 -15.51 10.06 -18.49
C GLU A 12 -14.70 9.24 -17.49
N VAL A 13 -15.36 8.75 -16.44
CA VAL A 13 -14.77 7.84 -15.47
C VAL A 13 -14.84 6.41 -16.01
N SER A 14 -13.69 5.85 -16.35
CA SER A 14 -13.54 4.51 -16.92
C SER A 14 -14.20 3.45 -16.04
N GLY A 15 -14.95 2.54 -16.68
CA GLY A 15 -15.65 1.43 -16.02
C GLY A 15 -16.98 1.79 -15.35
N LYS A 16 -17.37 3.07 -15.32
CA LYS A 16 -18.66 3.51 -14.76
C LYS A 16 -19.60 4.15 -15.77
N GLY A 17 -19.09 4.59 -16.92
CA GLY A 17 -19.89 5.28 -17.94
C GLY A 17 -20.51 6.60 -17.43
N VAL A 18 -19.85 7.25 -16.47
CA VAL A 18 -20.31 8.53 -15.89
C VAL A 18 -19.36 9.63 -16.32
N GLN A 19 -19.93 10.72 -16.83
CA GLN A 19 -19.19 11.87 -17.33
C GLN A 19 -19.20 13.02 -16.33
N GLY A 20 -18.24 13.93 -16.51
CA GLY A 20 -18.11 15.11 -15.68
C GLY A 20 -17.00 16.04 -16.14
N ILE A 21 -16.70 17.03 -15.30
CA ILE A 21 -15.69 18.05 -15.54
C ILE A 21 -14.60 17.94 -14.48
N ILE A 22 -13.34 17.99 -14.90
CA ILE A 22 -12.21 18.04 -13.96
C ILE A 22 -12.27 19.37 -13.19
N ALA A 23 -12.36 19.29 -11.86
CA ALA A 23 -12.35 20.46 -10.97
C ALA A 23 -11.03 20.60 -10.19
N TYR A 24 -10.28 19.50 -10.02
CA TYR A 24 -9.03 19.51 -9.27
C TYR A 24 -8.02 18.51 -9.83
N ILE A 25 -6.73 18.88 -9.86
CA ILE A 25 -5.63 17.96 -10.15
C ILE A 25 -4.50 18.26 -9.17
N GLY A 26 -4.12 17.28 -8.34
CA GLY A 26 -3.04 17.50 -7.38
C GLY A 26 -2.92 16.44 -6.30
N LYS A 27 -2.07 16.72 -5.31
CA LYS A 27 -1.87 15.88 -4.12
C LYS A 27 -3.03 16.08 -3.15
N THR A 28 -3.42 15.02 -2.44
CA THR A 28 -4.53 15.07 -1.49
C THR A 28 -4.11 14.64 -0.11
N ASN A 29 -4.83 15.10 0.92
CA ASN A 29 -4.57 14.74 2.32
C ASN A 29 -5.06 13.33 2.66
N PHE A 30 -6.10 12.85 1.97
CA PHE A 30 -6.70 11.54 2.25
C PHE A 30 -5.90 10.36 1.67
N ALA A 31 -5.09 10.58 0.63
CA ALA A 31 -4.29 9.54 -0.01
C ALA A 31 -3.08 10.09 -0.76
N GLN A 32 -2.02 9.29 -0.84
CA GLN A 32 -0.78 9.65 -1.52
C GLN A 32 -0.91 9.65 -3.07
N GLY A 33 0.02 10.35 -3.71
CA GLY A 33 0.10 10.52 -5.17
C GLY A 33 -0.83 11.60 -5.71
N SER A 34 -0.82 11.78 -7.04
CA SER A 34 -1.71 12.72 -7.72
C SER A 34 -3.12 12.13 -7.84
N TRP A 35 -4.13 12.96 -7.69
CA TRP A 35 -5.55 12.64 -7.81
C TRP A 35 -6.25 13.69 -8.67
N ILE A 36 -7.27 13.23 -9.39
CA ILE A 36 -8.12 14.08 -10.22
C ILE A 36 -9.50 14.11 -9.56
N GLY A 37 -9.91 15.30 -9.14
CA GLY A 37 -11.26 15.59 -8.65
C GLY A 37 -12.16 15.95 -9.83
N ILE A 38 -13.27 15.24 -9.96
CA ILE A 38 -14.24 15.40 -11.06
C ILE A 38 -15.60 15.74 -10.45
N ILE A 39 -16.24 16.78 -10.97
CA ILE A 39 -17.65 17.10 -10.73
C ILE A 39 -18.44 16.35 -11.81
N LEU A 40 -19.19 15.34 -11.40
CA LEU A 40 -20.00 14.52 -12.29
C LEU A 40 -21.24 15.29 -12.75
N ASP A 41 -21.85 14.87 -13.85
CA ASP A 41 -23.12 15.47 -14.30
C ASP A 41 -24.34 14.91 -13.53
N GLU A 42 -24.18 13.73 -12.96
CA GLU A 42 -25.21 12.99 -12.22
C GLU A 42 -24.77 12.76 -10.75
N PRO A 43 -25.72 12.57 -9.80
CA PRO A 43 -25.43 12.35 -8.38
C PRO A 43 -24.91 10.93 -8.08
N LYS A 44 -23.85 10.51 -8.79
CA LYS A 44 -23.19 9.19 -8.69
C LYS A 44 -21.79 9.28 -8.09
N GLY A 45 -21.47 10.42 -7.51
CA GLY A 45 -20.23 10.75 -6.81
C GLY A 45 -20.19 10.17 -5.41
N LYS A 46 -19.15 10.55 -4.67
CA LYS A 46 -18.87 10.08 -3.31
C LYS A 46 -18.77 11.21 -2.28
N ASN A 47 -18.68 12.46 -2.75
CA ASN A 47 -18.46 13.63 -1.92
C ASN A 47 -19.03 14.88 -2.62
N ASN A 48 -18.93 16.02 -1.97
CA ASN A 48 -19.28 17.35 -2.48
C ASN A 48 -18.03 18.18 -2.84
N GLY A 49 -16.87 17.53 -2.99
CA GLY A 49 -15.56 18.16 -3.17
C GLY A 49 -14.78 18.43 -1.88
N THR A 50 -15.38 18.17 -0.71
CA THR A 50 -14.69 18.09 0.58
C THR A 50 -14.43 16.63 0.99
N VAL A 51 -13.20 16.30 1.38
CA VAL A 51 -12.83 14.96 1.87
C VAL A 51 -11.97 15.09 3.12
N GLY A 52 -12.44 14.53 4.23
CA GLY A 52 -11.71 14.57 5.51
C GLY A 52 -11.55 15.99 6.07
N GLY A 53 -12.55 16.86 5.88
CA GLY A 53 -12.52 18.25 6.36
C GLY A 53 -11.71 19.23 5.50
N HIS A 54 -11.08 18.77 4.42
CA HIS A 54 -10.39 19.61 3.46
C HIS A 54 -11.19 19.76 2.17
N GLU A 55 -11.52 20.99 1.79
CA GLU A 55 -12.19 21.33 0.53
C GLU A 55 -11.16 21.45 -0.60
N TYR A 56 -11.38 20.72 -1.70
CA TYR A 56 -10.54 20.77 -2.90
C TYR A 56 -11.22 21.49 -4.05
N PHE A 57 -12.54 21.31 -4.15
CA PHE A 57 -13.45 21.97 -5.08
C PHE A 57 -14.86 21.97 -4.47
N LYS A 58 -15.79 22.71 -5.07
CA LYS A 58 -17.17 22.82 -4.58
C LYS A 58 -18.16 22.29 -5.60
N CYS A 59 -19.05 21.41 -5.17
CA CYS A 59 -20.18 20.90 -5.96
C CYS A 59 -21.30 20.42 -5.04
N ASP A 60 -22.40 19.97 -5.63
CA ASP A 60 -23.52 19.40 -4.89
C ASP A 60 -23.17 18.05 -4.25
N GLU A 61 -23.94 17.66 -3.24
CA GLU A 61 -23.73 16.42 -2.52
C GLU A 61 -23.89 15.21 -3.45
N ASN A 62 -22.93 14.28 -3.41
CA ASN A 62 -22.82 13.13 -4.32
C ASN A 62 -22.52 13.49 -5.78
N TYR A 63 -21.99 14.67 -6.09
CA TYR A 63 -21.50 15.00 -7.44
C TYR A 63 -19.98 14.91 -7.57
N GLY A 64 -19.24 15.06 -6.48
CA GLY A 64 -17.78 15.02 -6.46
C GLY A 64 -17.24 13.59 -6.39
N THR A 65 -16.21 13.30 -7.17
CA THR A 65 -15.46 12.05 -7.07
C THR A 65 -13.96 12.27 -7.28
N PHE A 66 -13.13 11.45 -6.64
CA PHE A 66 -11.68 11.45 -6.82
C PHE A 66 -11.22 10.13 -7.43
N VAL A 67 -10.46 10.23 -8.52
CA VAL A 67 -9.93 9.08 -9.25
C VAL A 67 -8.46 9.29 -9.64
N LYS A 68 -7.77 8.19 -9.95
CA LYS A 68 -6.42 8.23 -10.53
C LYS A 68 -6.49 8.51 -12.03
N GLU A 69 -5.42 9.09 -12.57
CA GLU A 69 -5.31 9.45 -13.99
C GLU A 69 -5.66 8.30 -14.95
N GLN A 70 -5.29 7.07 -14.61
CA GLN A 70 -5.60 5.87 -15.40
C GLN A 70 -7.10 5.56 -15.56
N HIS A 71 -7.95 6.16 -14.72
CA HIS A 71 -9.40 5.99 -14.77
C HIS A 71 -10.13 7.17 -15.40
N VAL A 72 -9.39 8.12 -15.97
CA VAL A 72 -9.94 9.33 -16.60
C VAL A 72 -9.74 9.23 -18.10
N VAL A 73 -10.85 9.21 -18.83
CA VAL A 73 -10.87 9.20 -20.30
C VAL A 73 -11.24 10.62 -20.77
N PRO A 74 -10.34 11.36 -21.42
CA PRO A 74 -10.65 12.67 -21.98
C PRO A 74 -11.75 12.57 -23.04
N LEU A 75 -12.68 13.52 -23.03
CA LEU A 75 -13.74 13.64 -24.04
C LEU A 75 -13.43 14.80 -24.99
N ASP A 76 -13.79 14.66 -26.25
CA ASP A 76 -13.78 15.76 -27.23
C ASP A 76 -15.00 16.68 -27.04
N ASP A 77 -15.05 17.77 -27.81
CA ASP A 77 -16.16 18.73 -27.75
C ASP A 77 -17.50 18.12 -28.19
N ASN A 78 -17.50 16.92 -28.79
CA ASN A 78 -18.68 16.14 -29.16
C ASN A 78 -19.04 15.05 -28.14
N GLY A 79 -18.36 15.01 -26.98
CA GLY A 79 -18.61 14.03 -25.92
C GLY A 79 -18.13 12.61 -26.22
N LYS A 80 -17.26 12.43 -27.23
CA LYS A 80 -16.66 11.14 -27.59
C LYS A 80 -15.32 10.94 -26.87
N PRO A 81 -15.01 9.70 -26.43
CA PRO A 81 -13.70 9.35 -25.90
C PRO A 81 -12.58 9.67 -26.87
N ILE A 82 -11.61 10.47 -26.44
CA ILE A 82 -10.35 10.67 -27.15
C ILE A 82 -9.45 9.49 -26.75
N GLU A 83 -9.36 8.47 -27.61
CA GLU A 83 -8.43 7.38 -27.42
C GLU A 83 -6.99 7.91 -27.38
N LYS A 84 -6.35 7.79 -26.22
CA LYS A 84 -4.91 7.99 -26.09
C LYS A 84 -4.22 6.88 -26.89
N ALA A 85 -3.34 7.25 -27.82
CA ALA A 85 -2.44 6.33 -28.50
C ALA A 85 -1.83 5.34 -27.49
N ALA A 86 -2.10 4.06 -27.71
CA ALA A 86 -1.81 2.97 -26.79
C ALA A 86 -0.31 2.87 -26.46
N LYS A 87 0.02 2.82 -25.17
CA LYS A 87 1.20 2.08 -24.70
C LYS A 87 0.77 0.64 -24.48
N GLU A 88 1.51 -0.28 -25.10
CA GLU A 88 1.28 -1.72 -25.16
C GLU A 88 1.14 -2.44 -23.79
N PRO A 89 0.46 -3.62 -23.75
CA PRO A 89 0.29 -4.43 -22.54
C PRO A 89 1.55 -5.27 -22.22
N PRO A 90 1.69 -5.79 -20.98
CA PRO A 90 2.88 -6.56 -20.56
C PRO A 90 2.86 -8.00 -21.12
N PRO A 91 4.03 -8.64 -21.35
CA PRO A 91 4.08 -9.95 -22.00
C PRO A 91 3.82 -11.09 -21.01
N SER A 92 2.96 -12.03 -21.43
CA SER A 92 2.85 -13.37 -20.86
C SER A 92 3.49 -14.40 -21.82
N LYS A 93 4.01 -15.48 -21.24
CA LYS A 93 4.92 -16.47 -21.84
C LYS A 93 4.19 -17.41 -22.84
N ILE A 94 4.86 -17.81 -23.94
CA ILE A 94 5.19 -19.20 -24.36
C ILE A 94 5.48 -19.31 -25.88
N ALA A 95 6.57 -20.05 -26.18
CA ALA A 95 6.94 -20.84 -27.37
C ALA A 95 7.30 -20.21 -28.75
N ARG A 96 8.62 -20.28 -29.03
CA ARG A 96 9.32 -20.79 -30.25
C ARG A 96 8.54 -20.84 -31.59
N SER A 97 9.05 -20.12 -32.60
CA SER A 97 9.66 -20.71 -33.81
C SER A 97 10.45 -19.67 -34.61
N ARG A 98 11.49 -20.13 -35.31
CA ARG A 98 12.50 -19.41 -36.09
C ARG A 98 11.94 -18.92 -37.43
N GLN A 99 12.37 -17.75 -37.92
CA GLN A 99 13.29 -17.59 -39.08
C GLN A 99 13.42 -16.13 -39.56
N SER A 100 14.68 -15.81 -39.93
CA SER A 100 15.19 -14.84 -40.92
C SER A 100 15.06 -13.30 -40.74
N MET A 101 16.25 -12.69 -40.65
CA MET A 101 16.71 -11.32 -40.98
C MET A 101 16.50 -10.94 -42.47
N PRO A 102 16.95 -9.77 -43.03
CA PRO A 102 17.64 -8.61 -42.43
C PRO A 102 17.17 -7.20 -42.91
N GLY A 103 17.73 -6.14 -42.28
CA GLY A 103 17.95 -4.81 -42.85
C GLY A 103 16.96 -3.74 -42.34
N THR A 104 17.30 -2.52 -41.94
CA THR A 104 18.49 -1.67 -42.04
C THR A 104 18.34 -0.57 -40.97
N LYS A 105 19.42 -0.18 -40.28
CA LYS A 105 19.49 1.01 -39.40
C LYS A 105 19.86 2.28 -40.24
N PRO A 106 20.17 3.45 -39.65
CA PRO A 106 19.28 4.46 -39.04
C PRO A 106 19.66 5.91 -39.49
N LYS A 107 18.99 6.98 -39.01
CA LYS A 107 19.62 8.14 -38.28
C LYS A 107 18.72 9.40 -38.18
N PRO A 108 19.07 10.34 -37.26
CA PRO A 108 18.16 11.31 -36.63
C PRO A 108 18.54 12.78 -36.91
N THR A 109 17.72 13.71 -36.41
CA THR A 109 18.06 15.13 -36.20
C THR A 109 17.37 15.59 -34.90
N THR A 110 18.08 15.68 -33.79
CA THR A 110 18.76 16.89 -33.27
C THR A 110 17.84 18.11 -33.18
N SER A 111 17.57 18.58 -31.94
CA SER A 111 17.86 19.95 -31.54
C SER A 111 17.52 20.26 -30.07
N ARG A 112 18.57 20.68 -29.36
CA ARG A 112 18.65 21.86 -28.47
C ARG A 112 17.85 21.79 -27.16
N MET A 113 18.48 21.45 -26.04
CA MET A 113 19.34 22.30 -25.18
C MET A 113 18.69 23.61 -24.70
N SER A 114 18.59 23.74 -23.38
CA SER A 114 18.73 25.01 -22.66
C SER A 114 19.26 24.72 -21.26
N LEU A 115 20.50 25.15 -21.04
CA LEU A 115 21.23 25.16 -19.78
C LEU A 115 20.73 26.31 -18.90
N ALA A 116 20.77 26.13 -17.58
CA ALA A 116 21.04 27.23 -16.66
C ALA A 116 21.62 26.69 -15.34
N SER A 117 22.94 26.93 -15.22
CA SER A 117 23.83 26.93 -14.08
C SER A 117 23.23 27.21 -12.70
N SER A 118 23.77 26.52 -11.68
CA SER A 118 24.47 27.22 -10.60
C SER A 118 25.47 26.32 -9.86
N ARG A 119 26.59 26.96 -9.54
CA ARG A 119 27.90 26.49 -9.12
C ARG A 119 28.02 26.35 -7.59
N GLN A 120 28.97 25.49 -7.18
CA GLN A 120 29.87 25.58 -6.00
C GLN A 120 29.20 25.49 -4.61
N SER A 121 29.73 24.84 -3.57
CA SER A 121 31.10 24.57 -3.10
C SER A 121 31.07 23.35 -2.13
N LEU A 122 31.98 22.38 -2.23
CA LEU A 122 33.23 22.20 -1.46
C LEU A 122 33.18 22.30 0.08
N VAL A 123 33.37 21.13 0.70
CA VAL A 123 34.29 20.79 1.81
C VAL A 123 34.07 21.40 3.20
N GLY A 124 33.92 20.53 4.21
CA GLY A 124 34.43 20.81 5.55
C GLY A 124 33.94 19.89 6.68
N SER A 125 34.91 19.23 7.33
CA SER A 125 34.87 18.54 8.65
C SER A 125 34.16 17.17 8.73
N ARG A 126 34.86 16.03 8.72
CA ARG A 126 35.79 15.41 9.72
C ARG A 126 35.19 15.15 11.10
N GLN A 127 35.51 13.94 11.58
CA GLN A 127 35.38 13.32 12.92
C GLN A 127 34.11 12.45 13.09
N SER A 128 34.15 11.13 12.85
CA SER A 128 34.88 10.01 13.49
C SER A 128 34.09 9.32 14.62
N LEU A 129 34.19 7.99 14.61
CA LEU A 129 33.97 7.02 15.70
C LEU A 129 32.54 6.53 15.91
N SER A 130 32.28 5.29 15.48
CA SER A 130 32.03 4.18 16.42
C SER A 130 31.86 2.88 15.63
N GLY A 131 32.95 2.11 15.57
CA GLY A 131 32.84 0.67 15.43
C GLY A 131 32.82 0.08 16.84
N SER A 132 31.81 -0.72 17.15
CA SER A 132 31.99 -1.85 18.05
C SER A 132 30.89 -2.88 17.82
N ARG A 133 31.27 -3.96 17.14
CA ARG A 133 30.73 -5.30 17.41
C ARG A 133 31.43 -5.78 18.68
N GLN A 134 30.67 -6.19 19.70
CA GLN A 134 30.77 -7.54 20.28
C GLN A 134 29.88 -7.68 21.53
N SER A 135 29.30 -8.88 21.57
CA SER A 135 28.60 -9.61 22.63
C SER A 135 29.02 -9.39 24.09
N LEU A 136 28.01 -9.37 24.97
CA LEU A 136 28.00 -9.90 26.34
C LEU A 136 26.54 -10.39 26.57
N SER A 137 26.24 -11.67 26.80
CA SER A 137 26.46 -12.50 28.00
C SER A 137 25.93 -11.85 29.29
N GLY A 138 24.95 -12.50 29.92
CA GLY A 138 24.40 -12.17 31.25
C GLY A 138 22.88 -12.36 31.31
N SER A 139 22.39 -13.59 31.48
CA SER A 139 22.05 -14.19 32.79
C SER A 139 20.55 -14.10 33.09
N ARG A 140 19.88 -15.23 32.87
CA ARG A 140 18.55 -15.59 33.35
C ARG A 140 18.63 -15.97 34.83
N SER A 141 17.75 -15.41 35.65
CA SER A 141 17.35 -15.90 36.98
C SER A 141 15.88 -15.49 37.18
N HIS A 142 14.90 -16.40 37.05
CA HIS A 142 14.37 -17.32 38.06
C HIS A 142 13.69 -16.63 39.27
N LEU A 143 12.36 -16.68 39.30
CA LEU A 143 11.46 -16.74 40.47
C LEU A 143 10.27 -17.66 40.05
N ALA A 144 10.30 -18.94 40.44
CA ALA A 144 9.51 -19.61 41.51
C ALA A 144 8.02 -19.86 41.10
N SER A 145 7.61 -21.08 40.67
CA SER A 145 7.21 -22.31 41.43
C SER A 145 5.82 -22.23 42.10
N PRO A 146 5.05 -23.33 42.32
CA PRO A 146 5.14 -24.71 41.78
C PRO A 146 3.78 -25.26 41.27
N SER A 147 3.78 -26.43 40.60
CA SER A 147 2.58 -27.26 40.41
C SER A 147 2.87 -28.68 40.86
N ILE A 148 2.00 -29.16 41.75
CA ILE A 148 2.04 -30.49 42.36
C ILE A 148 1.48 -31.51 41.37
N GLU A 149 2.27 -32.52 41.07
CA GLU A 149 1.79 -33.81 40.55
C GLU A 149 1.16 -34.61 41.69
N LYS A 150 -0.02 -35.19 41.45
CA LYS A 150 -0.37 -36.53 41.94
C LYS A 150 -1.50 -37.15 41.12
N LEU A 151 -1.15 -38.32 40.59
CA LEU A 151 -1.94 -39.56 40.51
C LEU A 151 -3.00 -39.72 39.41
N ASN A 152 -2.55 -40.51 38.44
CA ASN A 152 -3.28 -41.40 37.54
C ASN A 152 -4.04 -42.49 38.31
N VAL A 153 -5.34 -42.67 38.03
CA VAL A 153 -6.10 -43.91 38.24
C VAL A 153 -7.03 -44.10 37.03
N GLU A 154 -6.84 -45.24 36.35
CA GLU A 154 -7.64 -45.79 35.26
C GLU A 154 -9.05 -46.20 35.78
N GLN A 155 -10.17 -45.88 35.09
CA GLN A 155 -10.93 -46.67 34.07
C GLN A 155 -12.40 -46.77 34.56
N PRO A 156 -13.41 -47.22 33.77
CA PRO A 156 -13.73 -47.00 32.35
C PRO A 156 -15.16 -46.45 32.12
N GLU A 157 -15.44 -46.10 30.87
CA GLU A 157 -16.77 -45.87 30.30
C GLU A 157 -17.67 -47.12 30.29
N ALA A 158 -18.99 -46.89 30.45
CA ALA A 158 -20.04 -47.40 29.54
C ALA A 158 -21.42 -46.84 29.93
N ALA A 159 -22.05 -46.11 29.00
CA ALA A 159 -23.51 -45.95 28.93
C ALA A 159 -24.06 -46.91 27.85
N PRO A 160 -25.36 -47.24 27.85
CA PRO A 160 -26.23 -46.45 26.97
C PRO A 160 -27.66 -46.16 27.49
N SER A 161 -28.08 -44.94 27.15
CA SER A 161 -29.42 -44.46 26.75
C SER A 161 -30.68 -45.33 26.89
N VAL A 162 -31.73 -44.78 27.54
CA VAL A 162 -33.17 -44.75 27.12
C VAL A 162 -33.83 -43.56 27.87
N LEU A 163 -34.19 -42.44 27.21
CA LEU A 163 -35.58 -41.99 26.86
C LEU A 163 -36.57 -42.03 28.06
N LYS A 164 -37.32 -40.99 28.48
CA LYS A 164 -37.93 -39.82 27.83
C LYS A 164 -38.31 -38.76 28.90
N ARG A 165 -38.31 -37.49 28.49
CA ARG A 165 -38.97 -36.37 29.16
C ARG A 165 -40.29 -36.06 28.44
N ALA A 166 -41.37 -35.89 29.18
CA ALA A 166 -42.60 -35.21 28.73
C ALA A 166 -43.19 -34.52 29.99
N SER A 167 -43.05 -33.22 30.16
CA SER A 167 -43.87 -32.13 29.60
C SER A 167 -45.35 -32.24 30.00
N PHE A 168 -45.59 -31.68 31.18
CA PHE A 168 -46.84 -31.16 31.72
C PHE A 168 -47.64 -30.36 30.68
N VAL A 169 -48.90 -30.74 30.46
CA VAL A 169 -49.96 -29.87 29.94
C VAL A 169 -51.26 -30.22 30.68
N GLU A 170 -51.84 -29.18 31.25
CA GLU A 170 -53.07 -29.11 32.01
C GLU A 170 -54.25 -28.83 31.07
N THR A 171 -55.30 -29.66 31.08
CA THR A 171 -56.67 -29.26 30.71
C THR A 171 -57.71 -30.22 31.31
N GLY A 172 -58.53 -29.68 32.22
CA GLY A 172 -60.01 -29.69 32.16
C GLY A 172 -60.81 -30.99 32.09
N PHE A 173 -61.72 -31.11 33.08
CA PHE A 173 -63.10 -31.62 32.95
C PHE A 173 -63.30 -33.15 32.95
N VAL A 174 -63.82 -33.70 34.05
CA VAL A 174 -65.20 -34.26 34.19
C VAL A 174 -65.35 -34.87 35.60
N GLU A 175 -66.28 -34.26 36.32
CA GLU A 175 -67.07 -34.73 37.45
C GLU A 175 -67.57 -36.18 37.34
N THR A 176 -67.37 -37.02 38.36
CA THR A 176 -68.46 -37.80 39.02
C THR A 176 -67.95 -38.73 40.14
N LEU A 177 -68.81 -38.87 41.17
CA LEU A 177 -68.85 -39.88 42.25
C LEU A 177 -68.07 -39.58 43.54
N LYS A 178 -68.82 -39.03 44.50
CA LYS A 178 -68.61 -39.12 45.95
C LYS A 178 -68.60 -40.59 46.40
N PRO A 179 -67.68 -40.98 47.30
CA PRO A 179 -68.02 -41.88 48.39
C PRO A 179 -68.09 -41.11 49.70
N GLN A 180 -69.25 -41.20 50.30
CA GLN A 180 -69.59 -40.83 51.67
C GLN A 180 -68.74 -41.68 52.63
N PHE A 181 -67.77 -41.07 53.32
CA PHE A 181 -67.09 -41.70 54.45
C PHE A 181 -67.55 -41.03 55.74
N THR A 182 -68.35 -41.76 56.50
CA THR A 182 -68.79 -41.44 57.86
C THR A 182 -67.61 -41.50 58.83
N PRO A 183 -67.26 -40.42 59.54
CA PRO A 183 -66.29 -40.48 60.63
C PRO A 183 -66.89 -41.25 61.81
N GLY A 184 -66.37 -42.45 62.07
CA GLY A 184 -66.66 -43.20 63.29
C GLY A 184 -66.02 -42.50 64.49
N GLN A 185 -66.83 -42.07 65.45
CA GLN A 185 -66.39 -41.66 66.78
C GLN A 185 -65.73 -42.86 67.47
N SER A 186 -64.44 -42.78 67.74
CA SER A 186 -63.80 -43.67 68.71
C SER A 186 -64.04 -43.12 70.12
N LEU A 187 -64.83 -43.88 70.89
CA LEU A 187 -65.10 -43.67 72.30
C LEU A 187 -63.81 -43.53 73.11
N THR A 188 -63.82 -42.54 73.98
CA THR A 188 -62.89 -42.32 75.07
C THR A 188 -62.99 -43.42 76.14
N THR A 189 -61.86 -43.97 76.58
CA THR A 189 -61.70 -44.60 77.90
C THR A 189 -60.58 -43.87 78.65
N PRO A 190 -60.85 -43.20 79.79
CA PRO A 190 -59.80 -42.55 80.56
C PRO A 190 -59.23 -43.51 81.61
N THR A 191 -57.96 -43.88 81.45
CA THR A 191 -57.14 -44.49 82.53
C THR A 191 -56.08 -43.48 82.95
N PRO A 192 -56.05 -43.02 84.21
CA PRO A 192 -55.18 -41.92 84.63
C PRO A 192 -53.90 -42.44 85.31
N ILE A 193 -52.91 -42.94 84.56
CA ILE A 193 -51.55 -43.16 85.14
C ILE A 193 -50.38 -42.80 84.18
N THR A 194 -50.56 -42.65 82.87
CA THR A 194 -49.42 -42.41 81.92
C THR A 194 -49.10 -40.93 81.63
N SER A 195 -49.76 -39.98 82.31
CA SER A 195 -49.71 -38.55 81.95
C SER A 195 -48.32 -37.91 81.99
N VAL A 196 -47.40 -38.46 82.79
CA VAL A 196 -46.04 -37.91 82.93
C VAL A 196 -45.11 -38.43 81.84
N GLU A 197 -45.15 -39.74 81.53
CA GLU A 197 -44.35 -40.35 80.46
C GLU A 197 -44.78 -39.89 79.06
N GLU A 198 -46.08 -39.71 78.81
CA GLU A 198 -46.60 -39.12 77.56
C GLU A 198 -46.20 -37.66 77.37
N LYS A 199 -46.12 -36.89 78.46
CA LYS A 199 -45.63 -35.50 78.42
C LYS A 199 -44.14 -35.45 78.15
N ILE A 200 -43.34 -36.34 78.75
CA ILE A 200 -41.89 -36.40 78.54
C ILE A 200 -41.59 -36.81 77.09
N SER A 201 -42.30 -37.80 76.53
CA SER A 201 -42.15 -38.23 75.14
C SER A 201 -42.65 -37.19 74.13
N ASN A 202 -43.78 -36.51 74.41
CA ASN A 202 -44.20 -35.35 73.59
C ASN A 202 -43.17 -34.22 73.63
N LEU A 203 -42.58 -33.92 74.80
CA LEU A 203 -41.57 -32.88 74.93
C LEU A 203 -40.29 -33.24 74.17
N GLN A 204 -39.85 -34.51 74.21
CA GLN A 204 -38.72 -35.00 73.42
C GLN A 204 -38.99 -34.96 71.92
N LEU A 205 -40.18 -35.39 71.49
CA LEU A 205 -40.59 -35.31 70.08
C LEU A 205 -40.63 -33.86 69.59
N GLN A 206 -41.13 -32.95 70.43
CA GLN A 206 -41.18 -31.52 70.12
C GLN A 206 -39.77 -30.92 70.02
N GLN A 207 -38.85 -31.34 70.88
CA GLN A 207 -37.44 -30.93 70.83
C GLN A 207 -36.73 -31.48 69.58
N GLU A 208 -37.06 -32.70 69.14
CA GLU A 208 -36.55 -33.27 67.89
C GLU A 208 -37.12 -32.54 66.66
N LEU A 209 -38.41 -32.22 66.65
CA LEU A 209 -39.03 -31.41 65.60
C LEU A 209 -38.43 -30.01 65.52
N GLU A 210 -38.14 -29.38 66.66
CA GLU A 210 -37.44 -28.09 66.73
C GLU A 210 -36.03 -28.19 66.13
N ASN A 211 -35.25 -29.22 66.51
CA ASN A 211 -33.92 -29.46 65.96
C ASN A 211 -33.95 -29.74 64.45
N ARG A 212 -34.91 -30.54 63.97
CA ARG A 212 -35.09 -30.82 62.54
C ARG A 212 -35.53 -29.57 61.78
N SER A 213 -36.42 -28.78 62.36
CA SER A 213 -36.86 -27.48 61.81
C SER A 213 -35.67 -26.53 61.65
N GLN A 214 -34.82 -26.43 62.68
CA GLN A 214 -33.60 -25.64 62.62
C GLN A 214 -32.63 -26.15 61.56
N GLN A 215 -32.45 -27.47 61.45
CA GLN A 215 -31.60 -28.07 60.41
C GLN A 215 -32.13 -27.80 58.99
N ILE A 216 -33.44 -27.86 58.79
CA ILE A 216 -34.09 -27.51 57.51
C ILE A 216 -33.86 -26.04 57.19
N LYS A 217 -33.98 -25.16 58.19
CA LYS A 217 -33.72 -23.72 58.04
C LYS A 217 -32.26 -23.46 57.65
N ASP A 218 -31.29 -24.00 58.38
CA ASP A 218 -29.87 -23.83 58.08
C ASP A 218 -29.50 -24.36 56.69
N LEU A 219 -30.03 -25.53 56.30
CA LEU A 219 -29.83 -26.10 54.96
C LEU A 219 -30.48 -25.24 53.88
N SER A 220 -31.65 -24.65 54.15
CA SER A 220 -32.33 -23.76 53.22
C SER A 220 -31.52 -22.48 52.96
N GLU A 221 -30.98 -21.85 54.01
CA GLU A 221 -30.13 -20.65 53.92
C GLU A 221 -28.83 -20.96 53.16
N LYS A 222 -28.23 -22.13 53.41
CA LYS A 222 -27.03 -22.59 52.70
C LYS A 222 -27.29 -22.84 51.22
N LEU A 223 -28.45 -23.41 50.89
CA LEU A 223 -28.89 -23.66 49.52
C LEU A 223 -29.17 -22.34 48.78
N GLU A 224 -29.76 -21.35 49.44
CA GLU A 224 -29.95 -20.01 48.91
C GLU A 224 -28.62 -19.30 48.64
N THR A 225 -27.68 -19.36 49.59
CA THR A 225 -26.33 -18.80 49.41
C THR A 225 -25.59 -19.46 48.24
N LEU A 226 -25.67 -20.79 48.10
CA LEU A 226 -25.08 -21.51 46.98
C LEU A 226 -25.74 -21.17 45.65
N LYS A 227 -27.05 -20.91 45.63
CA LYS A 227 -27.77 -20.45 44.43
C LYS A 227 -27.28 -19.06 44.00
N LEU A 228 -27.15 -18.12 44.93
CA LEU A 228 -26.62 -16.78 44.64
C LEU A 228 -25.20 -16.86 44.08
N LYS A 229 -24.32 -17.63 44.74
CA LYS A 229 -22.93 -17.79 44.29
C LYS A 229 -22.83 -18.41 42.88
N ARG A 230 -23.68 -19.41 42.58
CA ARG A 230 -23.75 -19.99 41.23
C ARG A 230 -24.24 -18.98 40.19
N GLN A 231 -25.14 -18.07 40.57
CA GLN A 231 -25.62 -17.01 39.69
C GLN A 231 -24.51 -15.96 39.42
N ASP A 232 -23.79 -15.53 40.44
CA ASP A 232 -22.63 -14.61 40.31
C ASP A 232 -21.53 -15.23 39.44
N ASP A 233 -21.18 -16.49 39.67
CA ASP A 233 -20.15 -17.18 38.87
C ASP A 233 -20.58 -17.31 37.40
N LYS A 234 -21.88 -17.52 37.15
CA LYS A 234 -22.44 -17.54 35.79
C LYS A 234 -22.34 -16.17 35.12
N GLU A 235 -22.51 -15.07 35.85
CA GLU A 235 -22.35 -13.72 35.31
C GLU A 235 -20.87 -13.40 35.01
N LYS A 236 -19.98 -13.71 35.95
CA LYS A 236 -18.52 -13.59 35.75
C LYS A 236 -18.03 -14.39 34.54
N LEU A 237 -18.56 -15.59 34.33
CA LEU A 237 -18.20 -16.41 33.17
C LEU A 237 -18.61 -15.73 31.85
N LYS A 238 -19.79 -15.10 31.80
CA LYS A 238 -20.21 -14.35 30.62
C LYS A 238 -19.32 -13.14 30.35
N ASP A 239 -18.91 -12.42 31.39
CA ASP A 239 -18.02 -11.26 31.23
C ASP A 239 -16.61 -11.69 30.83
N TYR A 240 -16.14 -12.82 31.35
CA TYR A 240 -14.90 -13.44 30.89
C TYR A 240 -14.96 -13.80 29.40
N ASP A 241 -16.06 -14.41 28.92
CA ASP A 241 -16.24 -14.74 27.51
C ASP A 241 -16.25 -13.49 26.62
N LYS A 242 -16.91 -12.40 27.05
CA LYS A 242 -16.87 -11.12 26.34
C LYS A 242 -15.44 -10.56 26.25
N LEU A 243 -14.70 -10.57 27.36
CA LEU A 243 -13.34 -10.05 27.42
C LEU A 243 -12.39 -10.89 26.55
N LYS A 244 -12.60 -12.21 26.51
CA LYS A 244 -11.86 -13.12 25.64
C LYS A 244 -12.05 -12.77 24.17
N ILE A 245 -13.30 -12.52 23.73
CA ILE A 245 -13.58 -12.10 22.36
C ILE A 245 -12.89 -10.76 22.02
N GLN A 246 -12.93 -9.79 22.94
CA GLN A 246 -12.25 -8.51 22.75
C GLN A 246 -10.73 -8.69 22.62
N LEU A 247 -10.14 -9.56 23.44
CA LEU A 247 -8.71 -9.86 23.37
C LEU A 247 -8.33 -10.47 22.01
N GLU A 248 -9.15 -11.40 21.50
CA GLU A 248 -8.94 -12.06 20.21
C GLU A 248 -8.99 -11.05 19.05
N GLN A 249 -9.98 -10.13 19.07
CA GLN A 249 -10.07 -9.02 18.12
C GLN A 249 -8.85 -8.09 18.17
N LEU A 250 -8.36 -7.77 19.38
CA LEU A 250 -7.16 -6.94 19.55
C LEU A 250 -5.90 -7.64 19.04
N ILE A 251 -5.77 -8.96 19.22
CA ILE A 251 -4.67 -9.75 18.67
C ILE A 251 -4.70 -9.73 17.14
N GLU A 252 -5.87 -9.89 16.53
CA GLU A 252 -6.03 -9.83 15.07
C GLU A 252 -5.70 -8.42 14.53
N PHE A 253 -6.19 -7.37 15.20
CA PHE A 253 -5.89 -5.99 14.84
C PHE A 253 -4.39 -5.68 14.95
N LYS A 254 -3.74 -6.15 16.02
CA LYS A 254 -2.28 -6.05 16.21
C LYS A 254 -1.52 -6.77 15.09
N SER A 255 -1.93 -7.99 14.74
CA SER A 255 -1.33 -8.76 13.65
C SER A 255 -1.42 -8.00 12.31
N LYS A 256 -2.58 -7.43 12.02
CA LYS A 256 -2.81 -6.62 10.81
C LYS A 256 -1.91 -5.38 10.78
N ILE A 257 -1.82 -4.64 11.90
CA ILE A 257 -0.91 -3.50 12.02
C ILE A 257 0.54 -3.94 11.80
N MET A 258 0.99 -4.99 12.46
CA MET A 258 2.36 -5.49 12.31
C MET A 258 2.69 -5.88 10.87
N SER A 259 1.76 -6.55 10.17
CA SER A 259 1.91 -6.89 8.75
C SER A 259 2.02 -5.64 7.87
N THR A 260 1.15 -4.64 8.09
CA THR A 260 1.21 -3.39 7.32
C THR A 260 2.49 -2.60 7.60
N GLN A 261 2.94 -2.54 8.85
CA GLN A 261 4.19 -1.91 9.24
C GLN A 261 5.39 -2.58 8.56
N ALA A 262 5.42 -3.91 8.51
CA ALA A 262 6.47 -4.67 7.82
C ALA A 262 6.44 -4.44 6.30
N SER A 263 5.26 -4.34 5.68
CA SER A 263 5.14 -3.99 4.26
C SER A 263 5.69 -2.60 3.98
N LEU A 264 5.26 -1.59 4.74
CA LEU A 264 5.71 -0.21 4.59
C LEU A 264 7.23 -0.07 4.79
N GLN A 265 7.82 -0.83 5.72
CA GLN A 265 9.28 -0.86 5.89
C GLN A 265 10.00 -1.41 4.64
N ARG A 266 9.47 -2.47 4.00
CA ARG A 266 10.04 -2.98 2.73
C ARG A 266 9.88 -1.98 1.60
N ASP A 267 8.72 -1.34 1.49
CA ASP A 267 8.46 -0.34 0.44
C ASP A 267 9.39 0.88 0.59
N ILE A 268 9.63 1.33 1.83
CA ILE A 268 10.61 2.39 2.13
C ILE A 268 12.03 1.97 1.72
N GLN A 269 12.44 0.73 2.02
CA GLN A 269 13.76 0.24 1.62
C GLN A 269 13.90 0.15 0.10
N LYS A 270 12.87 -0.35 -0.59
CA LYS A 270 12.84 -0.45 -2.04
C LYS A 270 12.90 0.92 -2.71
N ALA A 271 12.08 1.87 -2.25
CA ALA A 271 12.10 3.24 -2.77
C ALA A 271 13.45 3.93 -2.56
N LYS A 272 14.13 3.68 -1.43
CA LYS A 272 15.50 4.19 -1.19
C LYS A 272 16.52 3.59 -2.15
N GLN A 273 16.42 2.29 -2.42
CA GLN A 273 17.32 1.61 -3.36
C GLN A 273 17.11 2.11 -4.80
N GLU A 274 15.86 2.20 -5.25
CA GLU A 274 15.52 2.74 -6.58
C GLU A 274 15.98 4.19 -6.74
N ALA A 275 15.85 5.03 -5.71
CA ALA A 275 16.36 6.40 -5.74
C ALA A 275 17.89 6.44 -5.85
N LYS A 276 18.60 5.54 -5.16
CA LYS A 276 20.06 5.44 -5.25
C LYS A 276 20.50 5.00 -6.65
N GLU A 277 19.89 3.97 -7.21
CA GLU A 277 20.18 3.47 -8.56
C GLU A 277 19.90 4.55 -9.63
N ALA A 278 18.84 5.34 -9.47
CA ALA A 278 18.54 6.45 -10.37
C ALA A 278 19.59 7.58 -10.31
N ILE A 279 20.16 7.85 -9.13
CA ILE A 279 21.25 8.83 -8.99
C ILE A 279 22.52 8.30 -9.65
N GLU A 280 22.90 7.05 -9.37
CA GLU A 280 24.09 6.42 -9.98
C GLU A 280 23.97 6.37 -11.51
N ALA A 281 22.79 6.01 -12.05
CA ALA A 281 22.56 6.02 -13.50
C ALA A 281 22.65 7.43 -14.11
N LYS A 282 22.18 8.46 -13.38
CA LYS A 282 22.29 9.85 -13.83
C LYS A 282 23.75 10.32 -13.82
N GLU A 283 24.52 9.98 -12.79
CA GLU A 283 25.94 10.32 -12.69
C GLU A 283 26.75 9.65 -13.80
N ALA A 284 26.52 8.36 -14.06
CA ALA A 284 27.15 7.65 -15.17
C ALA A 284 26.83 8.29 -16.52
N HIS A 285 25.57 8.64 -16.78
CA HIS A 285 25.21 9.35 -18.01
C HIS A 285 25.82 10.76 -18.10
N ALA A 286 25.99 11.45 -16.97
CA ALA A 286 26.64 12.76 -16.96
C ALA A 286 28.13 12.66 -17.29
N GLU A 287 28.80 11.62 -16.80
CA GLU A 287 30.19 11.30 -17.13
C GLU A 287 30.35 10.97 -18.62
N GLU A 288 29.50 10.10 -19.17
CA GLU A 288 29.49 9.81 -20.61
C GLU A 288 29.30 11.08 -21.46
N VAL A 289 28.38 11.97 -21.07
CA VAL A 289 28.15 13.22 -21.79
C VAL A 289 29.35 14.17 -21.70
N ALA A 290 30.07 14.18 -20.57
CA ALA A 290 31.29 14.95 -20.42
C ALA A 290 32.39 14.44 -21.35
N ASP A 291 32.63 13.13 -21.39
CA ASP A 291 33.60 12.51 -22.30
C ASP A 291 33.28 12.80 -23.77
N LEU A 292 32.00 12.72 -24.16
CA LEU A 292 31.57 13.08 -25.51
C LEU A 292 31.78 14.57 -25.80
N ALA A 293 31.59 15.46 -24.82
CA ALA A 293 31.83 16.89 -25.00
C ALA A 293 33.32 17.17 -25.23
N GLU A 294 34.21 16.57 -24.44
CA GLU A 294 35.66 16.66 -24.63
C GLU A 294 36.09 16.12 -25.99
N ALA A 295 35.51 14.99 -26.43
CA ALA A 295 35.78 14.44 -27.76
C ALA A 295 35.36 15.38 -28.90
N VAL A 296 34.23 16.08 -28.74
CA VAL A 296 33.78 17.09 -29.71
C VAL A 296 34.72 18.30 -29.69
N GLU A 297 35.14 18.78 -28.52
CA GLU A 297 36.08 19.90 -28.40
C GLU A 297 37.41 19.60 -29.11
N MET A 298 37.99 18.41 -28.89
CA MET A 298 39.20 17.97 -29.59
C MET A 298 38.99 17.92 -31.11
N ALA A 299 37.89 17.31 -31.57
CA ALA A 299 37.59 17.24 -32.99
C ALA A 299 37.37 18.62 -33.64
N THR A 300 36.82 19.58 -32.89
CA THR A 300 36.67 20.96 -33.38
C THR A 300 38.00 21.68 -33.53
N LEU A 301 38.93 21.49 -32.59
CA LEU A 301 40.28 22.06 -32.69
C LEU A 301 41.04 21.49 -33.88
N ASP A 302 40.97 20.17 -34.11
CA ASP A 302 41.61 19.53 -35.25
C ASP A 302 41.05 20.05 -36.58
N ARG A 303 39.73 20.30 -36.65
CA ARG A 303 39.08 20.91 -37.82
C ARG A 303 39.59 22.34 -38.05
N GLU A 304 39.66 23.16 -37.01
CA GLU A 304 40.13 24.54 -37.11
C GLU A 304 41.59 24.62 -37.56
N MET A 305 42.47 23.78 -37.01
CA MET A 305 43.86 23.69 -37.47
C MET A 305 43.99 23.24 -38.93
N ALA A 306 43.14 22.31 -39.36
CA ALA A 306 43.13 21.86 -40.75
C ALA A 306 42.62 22.94 -41.70
N GLU A 307 41.61 23.71 -41.29
CA GLU A 307 41.06 24.85 -42.04
C GLU A 307 42.10 25.96 -42.21
N GLU A 308 42.76 26.39 -41.12
CA GLU A 308 43.83 27.41 -41.17
C GLU A 308 44.98 26.97 -42.09
N LYS A 309 45.40 25.69 -41.99
CA LYS A 309 46.44 25.15 -42.86
C LYS A 309 46.01 25.13 -44.34
N ALA A 310 44.76 24.79 -44.62
CA ALA A 310 44.23 24.79 -45.98
C ALA A 310 44.17 26.21 -46.56
N GLU A 311 43.73 27.19 -45.77
CA GLU A 311 43.72 28.61 -46.13
C GLU A 311 45.14 29.13 -46.42
N SER A 312 46.11 28.80 -45.55
CA SER A 312 47.52 29.17 -45.77
C SER A 312 48.07 28.59 -47.07
N LEU A 313 47.81 27.31 -47.36
CA LEU A 313 48.26 26.67 -48.60
C LEU A 313 47.54 27.23 -49.83
N GLN A 314 46.26 27.62 -49.71
CA GLN A 314 45.53 28.30 -50.78
C GLN A 314 46.16 29.65 -51.09
N LEU A 315 46.51 30.44 -50.07
CA LEU A 315 47.17 31.73 -50.24
C LEU A 315 48.55 31.58 -50.93
N GLU A 316 49.37 30.63 -50.48
CA GLU A 316 50.67 30.35 -51.12
C GLU A 316 50.50 29.95 -52.60
N LEU A 317 49.48 29.13 -52.90
CA LEU A 317 49.18 28.71 -54.26
C LEU A 317 48.73 29.89 -55.13
N GLU A 318 47.94 30.81 -54.60
CA GLU A 318 47.51 32.03 -55.29
C GLU A 318 48.70 32.96 -55.56
N MET A 319 49.58 33.18 -54.57
CA MET A 319 50.82 33.93 -54.76
C MET A 319 51.75 33.30 -55.82
N CYS A 320 51.84 31.96 -55.86
CA CYS A 320 52.60 31.26 -56.90
C CYS A 320 51.97 31.40 -58.29
N LYS A 321 50.63 31.43 -58.38
CA LYS A 321 49.92 31.67 -59.65
C LYS A 321 50.15 33.08 -60.16
N GLU A 322 50.03 34.11 -59.31
CA GLU A 322 50.28 35.50 -59.70
C GLU A 322 51.71 35.67 -60.26
N LYS A 323 52.71 35.10 -59.58
CA LYS A 323 54.11 35.11 -60.07
C LYS A 323 54.27 34.39 -61.41
N LEU A 324 53.55 33.28 -61.60
CA LEU A 324 53.58 32.55 -62.87
C LEU A 324 52.96 33.40 -63.99
N GLU A 325 51.85 34.08 -63.72
CA GLU A 325 51.18 34.99 -64.66
C GLU A 325 52.10 36.16 -65.03
N GLU A 326 52.76 36.78 -64.06
CA GLU A 326 53.75 37.86 -64.27
C GLU A 326 54.89 37.40 -65.19
N VAL A 327 55.55 36.28 -64.86
CA VAL A 327 56.65 35.74 -65.66
C VAL A 327 56.18 35.30 -67.05
N THR A 328 54.95 34.78 -67.16
CA THR A 328 54.39 34.39 -68.46
C THR A 328 54.17 35.61 -69.34
N LEU A 329 53.65 36.70 -68.78
CA LEU A 329 53.44 37.96 -69.48
C LEU A 329 54.79 38.59 -69.91
N ASP A 330 55.79 38.58 -69.04
CA ASP A 330 57.16 39.02 -69.38
C ASP A 330 57.74 38.21 -70.55
N LEU A 331 57.54 36.89 -70.55
CA LEU A 331 57.97 36.01 -71.64
C LEU A 331 57.22 36.31 -72.96
N GLU A 332 55.93 36.64 -72.89
CA GLU A 332 55.15 37.03 -74.07
C GLU A 332 55.64 38.35 -74.67
N ILE A 333 55.92 39.35 -73.83
CA ILE A 333 56.51 40.63 -74.26
C ILE A 333 57.86 40.39 -74.93
N LEU A 334 58.76 39.65 -74.28
CA LEU A 334 60.09 39.35 -74.84
C LEU A 334 60.02 38.61 -76.18
N LYS A 335 59.09 37.66 -76.32
CA LYS A 335 58.86 36.97 -77.59
C LYS A 335 58.35 37.91 -78.67
N ALA A 336 57.41 38.79 -78.35
CA ALA A 336 56.90 39.80 -79.28
C ALA A 336 58.02 40.75 -79.74
N GLU A 337 58.84 41.24 -78.82
CA GLU A 337 60.02 42.07 -79.15
C GLU A 337 61.03 41.33 -80.04
N MET A 338 61.28 40.05 -79.77
CA MET A 338 62.16 39.22 -80.60
C MET A 338 61.59 39.01 -82.01
N GLN A 339 60.28 38.82 -82.12
CA GLN A 339 59.60 38.65 -83.40
C GLN A 339 59.62 39.94 -84.22
N GLU A 340 59.37 41.09 -83.59
CA GLU A 340 59.48 42.41 -84.21
C GLU A 340 60.91 42.69 -84.70
N LYS A 341 61.92 42.41 -83.87
CA LYS A 341 63.34 42.52 -84.28
C LYS A 341 63.69 41.58 -85.43
N GLY A 342 63.10 40.38 -85.45
CA GLY A 342 63.23 39.43 -86.55
C GLY A 342 62.62 39.94 -87.85
N GLU A 343 61.42 40.54 -87.80
CA GLU A 343 60.75 41.15 -88.96
C GLU A 343 61.48 42.40 -89.48
N ILE A 344 62.00 43.26 -88.60
CA ILE A 344 62.82 44.42 -88.98
C ILE A 344 64.13 43.97 -89.65
N ALA A 345 64.76 42.91 -89.13
CA ALA A 345 65.96 42.33 -89.74
C ALA A 345 65.67 41.70 -91.11
N TYR A 346 64.50 41.07 -91.29
CA TYR A 346 64.09 40.50 -92.57
C TYR A 346 63.76 41.58 -93.61
N THR A 347 63.12 42.68 -93.17
CA THR A 347 62.74 43.81 -94.05
C THR A 347 63.94 44.68 -94.43
N SER A 348 65.04 44.65 -93.67
CA SER A 348 66.28 45.37 -94.00
C SER A 348 67.22 44.61 -94.96
N ILE A 349 66.88 43.37 -95.34
CA ILE A 349 67.70 42.49 -96.20
C ILE A 349 67.06 42.28 -97.59
N VAL A 350 65.83 42.75 -97.81
CA VAL A 350 65.15 42.84 -99.13
C VAL A 350 65.20 44.30 -99.59
#